data_AF-A0A0G4NPC2-F1
#
_entry.id   AF-A0A0G4NPC2-F1
#
_cell.length_a   1.000
_cell.length_b   1.000
_cell.length_c   1.000
_cell.angle_alpha   90.00
_cell.angle_beta   90.00
_cell.angle_gamma   90.00
#
_symmetry.space_group_name_H-M   'P 1'
#
loop_
_entity.id
_entity.type
_entity.pdbx_description
1 polymer ?
#
loop_
_entity_poly.entity_id
_entity_poly.type
_entity_poly.pdbx_seq_one_letter_code
_entity_poly.pdbx_strand_id
1 'polypeptide(L)'
;MREVNFSIPNVNKASVGITTALYDRRALDCTSTLPLINSLNHLAYLTTSSARIRDILTVDGGIERLVCILKRGRSKDMMDMWKWNLAFQCVVNIGVRGTENVRTRVVEADMVPVIATILDNYIKVIEKCREKAEEAKDKEKEHHRHRSHEHRSVTKASSFTNRSSRVEADQRNSRRQAPPPSIDVSATYAGPSSAATNQNDVTPTGNAPQFAADRVP
;
A
#
# COMPACT_ATOMS: atom_id res chain seq x y z
N MET A 1 35.89 -0.08 15.90
CA MET A 1 35.15 -0.68 17.04
C MET A 1 33.76 -1.08 16.54
N ARG A 2 33.25 -2.25 16.93
CA ARG A 2 31.90 -2.71 16.57
C ARG A 2 30.92 -2.02 17.52
N GLU A 3 29.93 -1.29 17.02
CA GLU A 3 28.92 -0.66 17.88
C GLU A 3 28.14 -1.73 18.67
N VAL A 4 27.85 -1.42 19.93
CA VAL A 4 27.18 -2.34 20.86
C VAL A 4 25.70 -2.39 20.50
N ASN A 5 25.11 -3.59 20.39
CA ASN A 5 23.68 -3.74 20.12
C ASN A 5 22.87 -3.16 21.30
N PHE A 6 21.98 -2.20 21.03
CA PHE A 6 21.08 -1.64 22.04
C PHE A 6 19.93 -2.60 22.33
N SER A 7 19.77 -3.00 23.58
CA SER A 7 18.60 -3.76 24.08
C SER A 7 18.02 -3.09 25.32
N ILE A 8 16.74 -3.33 25.60
CA ILE A 8 16.07 -2.82 26.80
C ILE A 8 15.60 -4.02 27.63
N PRO A 9 16.44 -4.55 28.53
CA PRO A 9 16.16 -5.78 29.27
C PRO A 9 14.92 -5.65 30.17
N ASN A 10 14.68 -4.47 30.74
CA ASN A 10 13.56 -4.22 31.66
C ASN A 10 12.17 -4.35 31.00
N VAL A 11 12.10 -4.25 29.67
CA VAL A 11 10.85 -4.43 28.91
C VAL A 11 10.89 -5.67 28.01
N ASN A 12 11.88 -6.55 28.23
CA ASN A 12 12.14 -7.74 27.43
C ASN A 12 12.16 -7.47 25.90
N LYS A 13 12.72 -6.33 25.49
CA LYS A 13 12.87 -5.97 24.07
C LYS A 13 14.33 -6.07 23.66
N ALA A 14 14.55 -6.81 22.57
CA ALA A 14 15.87 -6.98 21.97
C ALA A 14 16.37 -5.73 21.22
N SER A 15 15.55 -4.68 21.07
CA SER A 15 15.92 -3.42 20.42
C SER A 15 15.14 -2.22 20.98
N VAL A 16 15.72 -1.02 20.84
CA VAL A 16 15.03 0.26 21.06
C VAL A 16 14.03 0.50 19.92
N GLY A 17 12.82 0.95 20.23
CA GLY A 17 11.73 1.07 19.25
C GLY A 17 10.79 2.24 19.51
N ILE A 18 10.09 2.67 18.46
CA ILE A 18 9.02 3.67 18.53
C ILE A 18 7.69 2.94 18.77
N THR A 19 6.82 3.51 19.58
CA THR A 19 5.43 3.06 19.77
C THR A 19 4.47 4.20 19.48
N THR A 20 3.16 3.96 19.53
CA THR A 20 2.15 5.01 19.37
C THR A 20 2.12 6.05 20.49
N ALA A 21 2.85 5.82 21.59
CA ALA A 21 2.92 6.74 22.74
C ALA A 21 4.33 7.25 23.02
N LEU A 22 5.36 6.65 22.43
CA LEU A 22 6.76 6.98 22.71
C LEU A 22 7.56 7.08 21.41
N TYR A 23 8.23 8.21 21.26
CA TYR A 23 9.24 8.43 20.22
C TYR A 23 10.63 8.38 20.84
N ASP A 24 11.49 7.50 20.31
CA ASP A 24 12.91 7.42 20.64
C ASP A 24 13.71 7.46 19.33
N ARG A 25 14.49 8.53 19.13
CA ARG A 25 15.26 8.80 17.90
C ARG A 25 16.20 7.64 17.53
N ARG A 26 16.75 6.92 18.50
CA ARG A 26 17.73 5.83 18.26
C ARG A 26 17.12 4.64 17.52
N ALA A 27 15.80 4.45 17.65
CA ALA A 27 15.09 3.40 16.92
C ALA A 27 15.20 3.54 15.38
N LEU A 28 15.44 4.76 14.89
CA LEU A 28 15.66 5.00 13.45
C LEU A 28 17.06 4.59 12.98
N ASP A 29 18.00 4.36 13.90
CA ASP A 29 19.37 3.93 13.60
C ASP A 29 19.52 2.40 13.60
N CYS A 30 18.44 1.66 13.89
CA CYS A 30 18.42 0.20 13.82
C CYS A 30 18.92 -0.32 12.46
N THR A 31 19.87 -1.26 12.52
CA THR A 31 20.46 -1.93 11.35
C THR A 31 19.58 -3.06 10.83
N SER A 32 18.81 -3.70 11.72
CA SER A 32 17.87 -4.75 11.36
C SER A 32 16.60 -4.16 10.72
N THR A 33 16.23 -4.68 9.55
CA THR A 33 15.10 -4.16 8.76
C THR A 33 13.76 -4.32 9.47
N LEU A 34 13.53 -5.45 10.14
CA LEU A 34 12.25 -5.77 10.80
C LEU A 34 11.90 -4.79 11.94
N PRO A 35 12.76 -4.57 12.95
CA PRO A 35 12.51 -3.57 14.00
C PRO A 35 12.38 -2.14 13.46
N LEU A 36 13.12 -1.80 12.41
CA LEU A 36 13.05 -0.49 11.78
C LEU A 36 11.70 -0.28 11.08
N ILE A 37 11.21 -1.27 10.32
CA ILE A 37 9.88 -1.22 9.71
C ILE A 37 8.80 -1.02 10.79
N ASN A 38 8.86 -1.76 11.89
CA ASN A 38 7.89 -1.63 12.98
C ASN A 38 7.91 -0.21 13.59
N SER A 39 9.10 0.34 13.82
CA SER A 39 9.27 1.70 14.34
C SER A 39 8.75 2.76 13.36
N LEU A 40 9.05 2.62 12.06
CA LEU A 40 8.55 3.51 11.01
C LEU A 40 7.03 3.46 10.86
N ASN A 41 6.42 2.28 11.05
CA ASN A 41 4.97 2.12 11.03
C ASN A 41 4.29 2.92 12.15
N HIS A 42 4.79 2.81 13.38
CA HIS A 42 4.30 3.63 14.49
C HIS A 42 4.60 5.13 14.29
N LEU A 43 5.76 5.46 13.73
CA LEU A 43 6.12 6.85 13.42
C LEU A 43 5.20 7.47 12.35
N ALA A 44 4.75 6.71 11.35
CA ALA A 44 3.83 7.19 10.33
C ALA A 44 2.50 7.66 10.95
N TYR A 45 2.02 6.95 11.98
CA TYR A 45 0.88 7.38 12.77
C TYR A 45 1.19 8.65 13.59
N LEU A 46 2.28 8.66 14.35
CA LEU A 46 2.66 9.79 15.20
C LEU A 46 2.87 11.10 14.41
N THR A 47 3.50 11.02 13.25
CA THR A 47 3.73 12.18 12.36
C THR A 47 2.42 12.74 11.80
N THR A 48 1.38 11.91 11.72
CA THR A 48 0.02 12.33 11.35
C THR A 48 -0.66 13.06 12.49
N SER A 49 -0.63 12.50 13.71
CA SER A 49 -1.47 12.95 14.84
C SER A 49 -0.82 13.98 15.76
N SER A 50 0.50 14.07 15.82
CA SER A 50 1.21 14.91 16.80
C SER A 50 2.10 15.96 16.16
N ALA A 51 1.71 17.24 16.30
CA ALA A 51 2.54 18.37 15.90
C ALA A 51 3.87 18.40 16.66
N ARG A 52 3.84 18.12 17.97
CA ARG A 52 5.04 18.05 18.81
C ARG A 52 6.06 17.05 18.27
N ILE A 53 5.62 15.87 17.80
CA ILE A 53 6.54 14.88 17.22
C ILE A 53 7.18 15.42 15.94
N ARG A 54 6.42 16.13 15.09
CA ARG A 54 6.99 16.77 13.90
C ARG A 54 8.04 17.80 14.27
N ASP A 55 7.81 18.62 15.29
CA ASP A 55 8.79 19.61 15.76
C ASP A 55 10.06 18.94 16.31
N ILE A 56 9.91 17.89 17.15
CA ILE A 56 11.06 17.14 17.70
C ILE A 56 11.94 16.59 16.57
N LEU A 57 11.33 15.99 15.54
CA LEU A 57 12.04 15.42 14.38
C LEU A 57 12.90 16.44 13.61
N THR A 58 12.58 17.74 13.69
CA THR A 58 13.37 18.79 13.05
C THR A 58 14.65 19.16 13.80
N VAL A 59 14.68 18.89 15.11
CA VAL A 59 15.76 19.28 16.02
C VAL A 59 16.73 18.13 16.26
N ASP A 60 16.24 16.89 16.31
CA ASP A 60 17.02 15.71 16.70
C ASP A 60 17.68 14.95 15.54
N GLY A 61 17.60 15.48 14.32
CA GLY A 61 18.15 14.85 13.13
C GLY A 61 17.34 13.66 12.60
N GLY A 62 16.08 13.50 13.04
CA GLY A 62 15.21 12.40 12.62
C GLY A 62 14.80 12.50 11.15
N ILE A 63 14.58 13.72 10.63
CA ILE A 63 14.23 13.94 9.22
C ILE A 63 15.40 13.52 8.31
N GLU A 64 16.63 13.90 8.64
CA GLU A 64 17.85 13.56 7.91
C GLU A 64 18.03 12.05 7.85
N ARG A 65 17.72 11.36 8.94
CA ARG A 65 17.76 9.91 8.98
C ARG A 65 16.72 9.27 8.06
N LEU A 66 15.49 9.79 8.04
CA LEU A 66 14.45 9.33 7.12
C LEU A 66 14.86 9.58 5.66
N VAL A 67 15.38 10.77 5.34
CA VAL A 67 15.86 11.09 3.98
C VAL A 67 17.05 10.22 3.60
N CYS A 68 17.95 9.88 4.53
CA CYS A 68 19.04 8.93 4.29
C CYS A 68 18.52 7.55 3.87
N ILE A 69 17.44 7.06 4.49
CA ILE A 69 16.77 5.81 4.06
C ILE A 69 16.24 5.96 2.63
N LEU A 70 15.65 7.10 2.30
CA LEU A 70 15.08 7.35 0.97
C LEU A 70 16.14 7.44 -0.13
N LYS A 71 17.27 8.09 0.16
CA LYS A 71 18.40 8.25 -0.76
C LYS A 71 19.06 6.92 -1.15
N ARG A 72 18.91 5.84 -0.36
CA ARG A 72 19.35 4.49 -0.74
C ARG A 72 18.58 3.94 -1.95
N GLY A 73 17.44 4.56 -2.29
CA GLY A 73 16.60 4.18 -3.42
C GLY A 73 15.66 3.02 -3.09
N ARG A 74 14.73 2.79 -4.02
CA ARG A 74 13.75 1.70 -3.92
C ARG A 74 14.41 0.39 -4.37
N SER A 75 14.42 -0.61 -3.50
CA SER A 75 14.91 -1.96 -3.80
C SER A 75 13.82 -2.84 -4.44
N LYS A 76 14.21 -4.00 -4.98
CA LYS A 76 13.29 -5.09 -5.35
C LYS A 76 12.94 -5.99 -4.17
N ASP A 77 13.73 -5.94 -3.10
CA ASP A 77 13.43 -6.69 -1.88
C ASP A 77 12.18 -6.13 -1.21
N MET A 78 11.25 -7.03 -0.86
CA MET A 78 9.95 -6.65 -0.31
C MET A 78 10.12 -5.84 0.98
N MET A 79 10.95 -6.29 1.93
CA MET A 79 11.13 -5.58 3.20
C MET A 79 11.74 -4.19 2.99
N ASP A 80 12.72 -4.07 2.09
CA ASP A 80 13.28 -2.77 1.74
C ASP A 80 12.27 -1.83 1.07
N MET A 81 11.33 -2.35 0.28
CA MET A 81 10.22 -1.57 -0.28
C MET A 81 9.29 -1.04 0.82
N TRP A 82 8.91 -1.88 1.79
CA TRP A 82 8.09 -1.44 2.94
C TRP A 82 8.82 -0.39 3.77
N LYS A 83 10.10 -0.61 4.07
CA LYS A 83 10.95 0.34 4.78
C LYS A 83 11.01 1.69 4.06
N TRP A 84 11.25 1.69 2.75
CA TRP A 84 11.30 2.91 1.95
C TRP A 84 9.94 3.62 1.91
N ASN A 85 8.84 2.88 1.69
CA ASN A 85 7.49 3.43 1.65
C ASN A 85 7.09 4.07 2.98
N LEU A 86 7.37 3.42 4.12
CA LEU A 86 7.06 3.97 5.43
C LEU A 86 7.91 5.20 5.75
N ALA A 87 9.19 5.20 5.39
CA ALA A 87 10.06 6.37 5.54
C ALA A 87 9.53 7.54 4.69
N PHE A 88 9.12 7.27 3.45
CA PHE A 88 8.58 8.28 2.54
C PHE A 88 7.29 8.86 3.10
N GLN A 89 6.39 8.00 3.58
CA GLN A 89 5.14 8.40 4.23
C GLN A 89 5.39 9.30 5.45
N CYS A 90 6.39 8.97 6.28
CA CYS A 90 6.75 9.81 7.43
C CYS A 90 7.18 11.21 6.98
N VAL A 91 8.09 11.31 6.00
CA VAL A 91 8.58 12.62 5.51
C VAL A 91 7.45 13.43 4.86
N VAL A 92 6.60 12.79 4.05
CA VAL A 92 5.44 13.46 3.44
C VAL A 92 4.46 13.94 4.52
N ASN A 93 4.15 13.12 5.52
CA ASN A 93 3.28 13.51 6.64
C ASN A 93 3.85 14.73 7.38
N ILE A 94 5.15 14.76 7.61
CA ILE A 94 5.86 15.89 8.24
C ILE A 94 5.74 17.14 7.36
N GLY A 95 5.99 17.03 6.05
CA GLY A 95 5.93 18.15 5.12
C GLY A 95 4.53 18.75 4.94
N VAL A 96 3.50 17.91 4.74
CA VAL A 96 2.15 18.42 4.44
C VAL A 96 1.40 18.93 5.68
N ARG A 97 1.73 18.43 6.88
CA ARG A 97 1.11 18.86 8.16
C ARG A 97 2.01 19.76 8.99
N GLY A 98 3.24 19.99 8.56
CA GLY A 98 4.23 20.80 9.26
C GLY A 98 3.92 22.29 9.16
N THR A 99 4.36 23.04 10.16
CA THR A 99 4.45 24.51 10.08
C THR A 99 5.47 24.90 9.01
N GLU A 100 5.56 26.19 8.69
CA GLU A 100 6.55 26.69 7.73
C GLU A 100 7.99 26.31 8.11
N ASN A 101 8.33 26.43 9.40
CA ASN A 101 9.65 26.02 9.89
C ASN A 101 9.90 24.52 9.64
N VAL A 102 8.93 23.66 9.95
CA VAL A 102 9.04 22.21 9.69
C VAL A 102 9.21 21.92 8.19
N ARG A 103 8.46 22.61 7.32
CA ARG A 103 8.59 22.44 5.86
C ARG A 103 9.96 22.87 5.34
N THR A 104 10.50 23.97 5.86
CA THR A 104 11.84 24.46 5.53
C THR A 104 12.90 23.44 5.93
N ARG A 105 12.79 22.89 7.14
CA ARG A 105 13.70 21.83 7.63
C ARG A 105 13.65 20.55 6.78
N VAL A 106 12.48 20.17 6.26
CA VAL A 106 12.37 19.03 5.32
C VAL A 106 13.15 19.29 4.02
N VAL A 107 13.13 20.52 3.51
CA VAL A 107 13.90 20.90 2.32
C VAL A 107 15.40 20.89 2.63
N GLU A 108 15.81 21.50 3.74
CA GLU A 108 17.20 21.54 4.20
C GLU A 108 17.78 20.14 4.51
N ALA A 109 16.93 19.18 4.85
CA ALA A 109 17.32 17.77 5.01
C ALA A 109 17.49 17.01 3.68
N ASP A 110 17.54 17.70 2.53
CA ASP A 110 17.69 17.15 1.17
C ASP A 110 16.52 16.28 0.67
N MET A 111 15.28 16.65 0.98
CA MET A 111 14.12 15.93 0.42
C MET A 111 13.89 16.26 -1.07
N VAL A 112 14.31 17.43 -1.55
CA VAL A 112 14.05 17.89 -2.94
C VAL A 112 14.65 16.95 -4.00
N PRO A 113 15.94 16.52 -3.90
CA PRO A 113 16.50 15.54 -4.84
C PRO A 113 15.77 14.19 -4.86
N VAL A 114 15.24 13.75 -3.71
CA VAL A 114 14.46 12.51 -3.62
C VAL A 114 13.18 12.64 -4.44
N ILE A 115 12.44 13.74 -4.29
CA ILE A 115 11.21 14.01 -5.04
C ILE A 115 11.51 14.13 -6.54
N ALA A 116 12.56 14.88 -6.91
CA ALA A 116 12.99 15.00 -8.30
C ALA A 116 13.27 13.64 -8.94
N THR A 117 13.96 12.75 -8.21
CA THR A 117 14.24 11.38 -8.66
C THR A 117 12.96 10.56 -8.87
N ILE A 118 11.96 10.69 -7.97
CA ILE A 118 10.69 9.99 -8.11
C ILE A 118 9.93 10.46 -9.36
N LEU A 119 9.87 11.77 -9.58
CA LEU A 119 9.18 12.36 -10.72
C LEU A 119 9.87 12.05 -12.05
N ASP A 120 11.20 12.10 -12.10
CA ASP A 120 11.99 11.71 -13.28
C ASP A 120 11.73 10.24 -13.66
N ASN A 121 11.70 9.34 -12.67
CA ASN A 121 11.34 7.94 -12.91
C ASN A 121 9.90 7.77 -13.41
N TYR A 122 8.95 8.58 -12.91
CA TYR A 122 7.57 8.53 -13.35
C TYR A 122 7.42 8.96 -14.81
N ILE A 123 8.08 10.06 -15.21
CA ILE A 123 8.07 10.55 -16.59
C ILE A 123 8.65 9.50 -17.54
N LYS A 124 9.81 8.91 -17.19
CA LYS A 124 10.44 7.83 -17.99
C LYS A 124 9.50 6.63 -18.19
N VAL A 125 8.75 6.24 -17.16
CA VAL A 125 7.78 5.14 -17.27
C VAL A 125 6.64 5.51 -18.22
N ILE A 126 6.10 6.72 -18.13
CA ILE A 126 5.05 7.19 -19.05
C ILE A 126 5.55 7.19 -20.48
N GLU A 127 6.74 7.74 -20.73
CA GLU A 127 7.31 7.82 -22.08
C GLU A 127 7.52 6.43 -22.68
N LYS A 128 8.05 5.49 -21.89
CA LYS A 128 8.23 4.09 -22.31
C LYS A 128 6.90 3.38 -22.60
N CYS A 129 5.84 3.69 -21.84
CA CYS A 129 4.51 3.14 -22.11
C CYS A 129 3.92 3.72 -23.40
N ARG A 130 4.14 5.01 -23.68
CA ARG A 130 3.70 5.66 -24.92
C ARG A 130 4.40 5.08 -26.14
N GLU A 131 5.72 4.91 -26.09
CA GLU A 131 6.51 4.32 -27.17
C GLU A 131 6.02 2.90 -27.51
N LYS A 132 5.84 2.05 -26.50
CA LYS A 132 5.30 0.69 -26.69
C LYS A 132 3.90 0.67 -27.29
N ALA A 133 3.06 1.67 -26.99
CA ALA A 133 1.72 1.77 -27.55
C ALA A 133 1.75 2.17 -29.03
N GLU A 134 2.65 3.05 -29.44
CA GLU A 134 2.85 3.41 -30.85
C GLU A 134 3.46 2.24 -31.64
N GLU A 135 4.46 1.54 -31.09
CA GLU A 135 5.00 0.32 -31.70
C GLU A 135 3.94 -0.77 -31.90
N ALA A 136 3.03 -0.93 -30.94
CA ALA A 136 1.94 -1.89 -31.05
C ALA A 136 0.95 -1.52 -32.17
N LYS A 137 0.61 -0.23 -32.31
CA LYS A 137 -0.25 0.27 -33.39
C LYS A 137 0.40 0.09 -34.77
N ASP A 138 1.70 0.29 -34.88
CA ASP A 138 2.39 0.15 -36.16
C ASP A 138 2.54 -1.32 -36.58
N LYS A 139 2.79 -2.24 -35.63
CA LYS A 139 2.73 -3.69 -35.89
C LYS A 139 1.34 -4.14 -36.33
N GLU A 140 0.27 -3.61 -35.73
CA GLU A 140 -1.11 -3.94 -36.12
C GLU A 140 -1.44 -3.47 -37.55
N LYS A 141 -1.01 -2.25 -37.92
CA LYS A 141 -1.15 -1.73 -39.29
C LYS A 141 -0.37 -2.55 -40.31
N GLU A 142 0.82 -3.03 -39.96
CA GLU A 142 1.63 -3.91 -40.82
C GLU A 142 0.97 -5.27 -41.03
N HIS A 143 0.43 -5.89 -39.98
CA HIS A 143 -0.37 -7.11 -40.08
C HIS A 143 -1.62 -6.94 -40.96
N HIS A 144 -2.30 -5.78 -40.88
CA HIS A 144 -3.45 -5.49 -41.76
C HIS A 144 -3.05 -5.26 -43.23
N ARG A 145 -1.87 -4.69 -43.50
CA ARG A 145 -1.35 -4.52 -44.87
C ARG A 145 -1.02 -5.85 -45.54
N HIS A 146 -0.41 -6.80 -44.84
CA HIS A 146 -0.11 -8.13 -45.41
C HIS A 146 -1.37 -8.94 -45.71
N ARG A 147 -2.40 -8.90 -44.86
CA ARG A 147 -3.67 -9.63 -45.08
C ARG A 147 -4.48 -9.10 -46.27
N SER A 148 -4.37 -7.81 -46.59
CA SER A 148 -5.05 -7.20 -47.75
C SER A 148 -4.42 -7.58 -49.10
N HIS A 149 -3.13 -7.94 -49.13
CA HIS A 149 -2.44 -8.24 -50.40
C HIS A 149 -2.65 -9.70 -50.86
N GLU A 150 -3.02 -10.60 -49.95
CA GLU A 150 -3.28 -12.02 -50.27
C GLU A 150 -4.65 -12.24 -50.94
N HIS A 151 -5.65 -11.41 -50.61
CA HIS A 151 -7.00 -11.54 -51.15
C HIS A 151 -7.20 -10.98 -52.57
N ARG A 152 -6.20 -10.30 -53.15
CA ARG A 152 -6.26 -9.72 -54.51
C ARG A 152 -5.65 -10.62 -55.60
N SER A 153 -5.10 -11.79 -55.24
CA SER A 153 -4.48 -12.75 -56.17
C SER A 153 -5.47 -13.76 -56.79
N VAL A 154 -6.69 -13.93 -56.25
CA VAL A 154 -7.65 -14.98 -56.69
C VAL A 154 -8.87 -14.40 -57.40
N THR A 155 -8.67 -13.54 -58.40
CA THR A 155 -9.73 -13.14 -59.34
C THR A 155 -9.24 -13.20 -60.78
N LYS A 156 -8.96 -14.42 -61.25
CA LYS A 156 -9.03 -14.73 -62.69
C LYS A 156 -9.26 -16.23 -62.93
N ALA A 157 -10.50 -16.67 -62.79
CA ALA A 157 -10.99 -17.85 -63.48
C ALA A 157 -12.49 -17.66 -63.78
N SER A 158 -12.81 -17.84 -65.05
CA SER A 158 -14.03 -17.47 -65.75
C SER A 158 -15.12 -18.54 -65.67
N SER A 159 -16.34 -18.08 -65.37
CA SER A 159 -17.61 -18.35 -66.07
C SER A 159 -18.24 -19.77 -66.17
N PHE A 160 -19.58 -19.74 -66.07
CA PHE A 160 -20.61 -20.65 -66.63
C PHE A 160 -21.00 -21.92 -65.83
N THR A 161 -22.19 -21.93 -65.20
CA THR A 161 -23.45 -22.48 -65.74
C THR A 161 -24.55 -22.62 -64.67
N ASN A 162 -25.81 -22.42 -65.08
CA ASN A 162 -27.06 -22.63 -64.32
C ASN A 162 -27.30 -24.10 -63.91
N ARG A 163 -27.90 -24.36 -62.73
CA ARG A 163 -29.29 -24.86 -62.59
C ARG A 163 -29.70 -25.15 -61.13
N SER A 164 -31.01 -25.15 -60.95
CA SER A 164 -31.81 -25.18 -59.72
C SER A 164 -32.07 -26.60 -59.15
N SER A 165 -32.54 -26.60 -57.90
CA SER A 165 -33.49 -27.50 -57.20
C SER A 165 -33.03 -28.79 -56.49
N ARG A 166 -33.18 -28.76 -55.14
CA ARG A 166 -33.88 -29.71 -54.21
C ARG A 166 -33.21 -31.09 -53.99
N VAL A 167 -33.11 -31.72 -52.79
CA VAL A 167 -34.04 -31.94 -51.65
C VAL A 167 -33.25 -32.30 -50.35
N GLU A 168 -33.97 -32.28 -49.22
CA GLU A 168 -33.67 -32.39 -47.77
C GLU A 168 -32.96 -33.62 -47.16
N ALA A 169 -32.66 -33.43 -45.85
CA ALA A 169 -32.55 -34.37 -44.70
C ALA A 169 -31.10 -34.71 -44.28
N ASP A 170 -30.65 -34.64 -43.02
CA ASP A 170 -31.31 -34.44 -41.72
C ASP A 170 -30.26 -34.09 -40.61
N GLN A 171 -30.73 -33.54 -39.49
CA GLN A 171 -30.16 -33.66 -38.11
C GLN A 171 -28.73 -33.18 -37.75
N ARG A 172 -28.63 -32.03 -37.04
CA ARG A 172 -28.38 -31.95 -35.57
C ARG A 172 -28.16 -30.50 -35.07
N ASN A 173 -29.04 -30.10 -34.17
CA ASN A 173 -29.02 -28.90 -33.34
C ASN A 173 -27.79 -28.87 -32.40
N SER A 174 -27.17 -27.70 -32.23
CA SER A 174 -26.64 -27.26 -30.93
C SER A 174 -26.71 -25.73 -30.81
N ARG A 175 -27.41 -25.32 -29.76
CA ARG A 175 -28.12 -24.04 -29.59
C ARG A 175 -27.23 -23.02 -28.87
N ARG A 176 -27.43 -21.76 -29.25
CA ARG A 176 -26.93 -20.53 -28.63
C ARG A 176 -27.09 -20.54 -27.09
N GLN A 177 -26.02 -20.18 -26.37
CA GLN A 177 -26.04 -19.93 -24.92
C GLN A 177 -26.50 -18.50 -24.63
N ALA A 178 -27.41 -18.36 -23.65
CA ALA A 178 -27.93 -17.11 -23.09
C ALA A 178 -27.20 -16.79 -21.76
N PRO A 179 -27.22 -15.53 -21.27
CA PRO A 179 -26.46 -15.11 -20.08
C PRO A 179 -27.12 -15.57 -18.76
N PRO A 180 -26.33 -15.73 -17.67
CA PRO A 180 -26.82 -16.29 -16.41
C PRO A 180 -27.65 -15.29 -15.57
N PRO A 181 -28.63 -15.77 -14.78
CA PRO A 181 -29.47 -14.94 -13.93
C PRO A 181 -28.78 -14.55 -12.60
N SER A 182 -29.20 -13.39 -12.08
CA SER A 182 -28.80 -12.75 -10.82
C SER A 182 -29.19 -13.54 -9.57
N ILE A 183 -28.26 -13.63 -8.62
CA ILE A 183 -28.44 -14.23 -7.29
C ILE A 183 -29.17 -13.23 -6.39
N ASP A 184 -30.34 -13.63 -5.89
CA ASP A 184 -31.08 -12.96 -4.82
C ASP A 184 -30.72 -13.60 -3.47
N VAL A 185 -30.24 -12.77 -2.53
CA VAL A 185 -29.86 -13.19 -1.17
C VAL A 185 -31.02 -12.87 -0.24
N SER A 186 -31.95 -13.80 -0.13
CA SER A 186 -32.97 -13.80 0.92
C SER A 186 -32.77 -15.01 1.82
N ALA A 187 -32.16 -14.74 2.98
CA ALA A 187 -31.94 -15.67 4.07
C ALA A 187 -33.27 -15.97 4.79
N THR A 188 -33.60 -17.26 4.95
CA THR A 188 -34.66 -17.72 5.86
C THR A 188 -34.25 -19.02 6.56
N TYR A 189 -33.94 -18.87 7.85
CA TYR A 189 -34.25 -19.76 8.98
C TYR A 189 -33.77 -21.23 9.01
N ALA A 190 -32.90 -21.56 10.00
CA ALA A 190 -33.28 -22.17 11.30
C ALA A 190 -32.27 -23.20 11.86
N GLY A 191 -31.60 -22.83 12.97
CA GLY A 191 -31.26 -23.67 14.15
C GLY A 191 -30.22 -24.80 14.03
N PRO A 192 -29.71 -25.37 15.16
CA PRO A 192 -30.17 -25.22 16.55
C PRO A 192 -29.11 -24.77 17.59
N SER A 193 -29.63 -24.36 18.74
CA SER A 193 -28.95 -23.89 19.96
C SER A 193 -27.98 -24.90 20.59
N SER A 194 -26.98 -24.38 21.31
CA SER A 194 -26.29 -25.09 22.39
C SER A 194 -25.89 -24.12 23.51
N ALA A 195 -26.56 -24.33 24.65
CA ALA A 195 -26.15 -24.08 26.03
C ALA A 195 -25.61 -22.69 26.45
N ALA A 196 -26.48 -21.90 27.09
CA ALA A 196 -26.12 -20.87 28.06
C ALA A 196 -26.66 -21.27 29.44
N THR A 197 -25.76 -21.51 30.38
CA THR A 197 -25.94 -21.79 31.81
C THR A 197 -24.53 -21.59 32.38
N ASN A 198 -24.18 -20.75 33.35
CA ASN A 198 -24.87 -20.16 34.48
C ASN A 198 -23.97 -19.02 35.07
N GLN A 199 -24.59 -18.02 35.71
CA GLN A 199 -24.31 -17.49 37.07
C GLN A 199 -22.85 -17.10 37.45
N ASN A 200 -22.51 -16.06 38.22
CA ASN A 200 -23.13 -14.97 38.97
C ASN A 200 -21.91 -14.11 39.40
N ASP A 201 -21.97 -12.78 39.38
CA ASP A 201 -21.78 -12.02 40.63
C ASP A 201 -22.15 -10.55 40.43
N VAL A 202 -23.05 -10.10 41.29
CA VAL A 202 -23.43 -8.72 41.51
C VAL A 202 -23.00 -8.43 42.93
N THR A 203 -22.14 -7.44 43.13
CA THR A 203 -21.97 -6.84 44.47
C THR A 203 -21.73 -5.34 44.36
N PRO A 204 -22.27 -4.52 45.28
CA PRO A 204 -22.47 -3.08 45.10
C PRO A 204 -21.45 -2.22 45.86
N THR A 205 -21.52 -0.93 45.53
CA THR A 205 -21.02 0.27 46.24
C THR A 205 -20.64 0.13 47.73
N GLY A 206 -19.48 0.72 48.09
CA GLY A 206 -19.11 0.97 49.50
C GLY A 206 -17.89 1.87 49.70
N ASN A 207 -18.17 3.14 50.03
CA ASN A 207 -17.46 4.05 50.95
C ASN A 207 -15.99 4.46 50.74
N ALA A 208 -15.84 5.77 50.52
CA ALA A 208 -14.63 6.55 50.79
C ALA A 208 -14.44 6.81 52.31
N PRO A 209 -13.19 6.91 52.81
CA PRO A 209 -12.92 7.52 54.10
C PRO A 209 -12.44 8.97 53.94
N GLN A 210 -13.15 9.89 54.60
CA GLN A 210 -12.69 11.25 54.91
C GLN A 210 -11.61 11.18 55.99
N PHE A 211 -10.45 11.80 55.74
CA PHE A 211 -9.48 12.14 56.77
C PHE A 211 -9.93 13.44 57.45
N ALA A 212 -10.36 13.32 58.71
CA ALA A 212 -10.57 14.44 59.62
C ALA A 212 -9.35 14.62 60.52
N ALA A 213 -8.99 15.88 60.73
CA ALA A 213 -7.83 16.34 61.47
C ALA A 213 -8.05 16.25 62.99
N ASP A 214 -7.04 15.76 63.71
CA ASP A 214 -6.91 15.94 65.16
C ASP A 214 -5.91 17.06 65.47
N ARG A 215 -6.36 18.01 66.28
CA ARG A 215 -5.57 19.09 66.89
C ARG A 215 -5.95 19.17 68.37
N VAL A 216 -5.09 18.57 69.21
CA VAL A 216 -4.52 18.98 70.53
C VAL A 216 -5.17 20.20 71.23
N PRO A 217 -5.25 20.27 72.59
CA PRO A 217 -4.43 19.59 73.61
C PRO A 217 -5.13 18.65 74.59
#